data_AF-A0A1A8EKL5-F1
#
_entry.id   AF-A0A1A8EKL5-F1
#
_cell.length_a   1.000
_cell.length_b   1.000
_cell.length_c   1.000
_cell.angle_alpha   90.00
_cell.angle_beta   90.00
_cell.angle_gamma   90.00
#
_symmetry.space_group_name_H-M   'P 1'
#
loop_
_entity.id
_entity.type
_entity.pdbx_description
1 polymer ?
#
loop_
_entity_poly.entity_id
_entity_poly.type
_entity_poly.pdbx_seq_one_letter_code
_entity_poly.pdbx_strand_id
1 'polypeptide(L)'
;MEHLPASAQRLDQIQGAQHWDNVCTKLKNMVASGWPLNRRALPAQLQPYWQYHQDLLVAEGLLMKGDRLVIPTNMQQEILDVIHEGHQ
;
A
#
# COMPACT_ATOMS: atom_id res chain seq x y z
N MET A 1 5.22 17.64 11.95
CA MET A 1 4.56 16.35 12.22
C MET A 1 3.62 16.11 11.07
N GLU A 2 3.95 15.14 10.23
CA GLU A 2 3.17 14.83 9.04
C GLU A 2 1.85 14.19 9.48
N HIS A 3 0.72 14.76 9.09
CA HIS A 3 -0.59 14.23 9.42
C HIS A 3 -0.85 12.99 8.56
N LEU A 4 -0.90 11.81 9.18
CA LEU A 4 -1.31 10.59 8.50
C LEU A 4 -2.79 10.69 8.07
N PRO A 5 -3.18 10.10 6.93
CA PRO A 5 -4.46 10.39 6.27
C PRO A 5 -5.67 9.71 6.94
N ALA A 6 -5.51 9.07 8.11
CA ALA A 6 -6.59 8.37 8.81
C ALA A 6 -6.41 8.40 10.34
N SER A 7 -7.44 8.02 11.08
CA SER A 7 -7.36 7.87 12.54
C SER A 7 -6.38 6.76 12.94
N ALA A 8 -5.78 6.86 14.14
CA ALA A 8 -4.83 5.88 14.66
C ALA A 8 -5.36 4.44 14.58
N GLN A 9 -6.61 4.21 15.01
CA GLN A 9 -7.25 2.89 14.95
C GLN A 9 -7.35 2.35 13.52
N ARG A 10 -7.72 3.20 12.55
CA ARG A 10 -7.81 2.79 11.15
C ARG A 10 -6.43 2.50 10.57
N LEU A 11 -5.41 3.27 10.97
CA LEU A 11 -4.02 3.06 10.58
C LEU A 11 -3.50 1.72 11.10
N ASP A 12 -3.77 1.35 12.35
CA ASP A 12 -3.39 0.06 12.92
C ASP A 12 -4.05 -1.11 12.16
N GLN A 13 -5.33 -0.99 11.83
CA GLN A 13 -6.05 -1.98 11.03
C GLN A 13 -5.42 -2.14 9.64
N ILE A 14 -5.13 -1.03 8.96
CA ILE A 14 -4.49 -1.05 7.64
C ILE A 14 -3.08 -1.62 7.73
N GLN A 15 -2.29 -1.26 8.75
CA GLN A 15 -0.95 -1.78 8.95
C GLN A 15 -0.98 -3.30 9.14
N GLY A 16 -1.90 -3.80 9.98
CA GLY A 16 -2.12 -5.22 10.19
C GLY A 16 -2.53 -5.94 8.90
N ALA A 17 -3.48 -5.40 8.16
CA ALA A 17 -3.91 -5.98 6.89
C ALA A 17 -2.79 -5.98 5.82
N GLN A 18 -2.00 -4.92 5.75
CA GLN A 18 -0.81 -4.86 4.88
C GLN A 18 0.26 -5.89 5.28
N HIS A 19 0.37 -6.24 6.56
CA HIS A 19 1.31 -7.26 7.01
C HIS A 19 0.94 -8.65 6.49
N TRP A 20 -0.36 -8.97 6.48
CA TRP A 20 -0.86 -10.25 5.98
C TRP A 20 -1.08 -10.30 4.45
N ASP A 21 -1.10 -9.14 3.78
CA ASP A 21 -1.17 -9.06 2.32
C ASP A 21 0.22 -9.32 1.69
N ASN A 22 0.32 -10.41 0.94
CA ASN A 22 1.57 -10.86 0.30
C ASN A 22 2.14 -9.85 -0.70
N VAL A 23 1.30 -9.06 -1.37
CA VAL A 23 1.77 -8.02 -2.31
C VAL A 23 2.35 -6.85 -1.52
N CYS A 24 1.64 -6.37 -0.50
CA CYS A 24 2.08 -5.30 0.37
C CYS A 24 3.40 -5.62 1.06
N THR A 25 3.54 -6.81 1.65
CA THR A 25 4.79 -7.22 2.32
C THR A 25 5.97 -7.26 1.33
N LYS A 26 5.77 -7.76 0.11
CA LYS A 26 6.83 -7.75 -0.91
C LYS A 26 7.16 -6.34 -1.43
N LEU A 27 6.17 -5.46 -1.55
CA LEU A 27 6.41 -4.06 -1.90
C LEU A 27 7.21 -3.34 -0.81
N LYS A 28 6.89 -3.55 0.48
CA LYS A 28 7.68 -3.01 1.60
C LYS A 28 9.14 -3.47 1.51
N ASN A 29 9.38 -4.74 1.21
CA ASN A 29 10.73 -5.27 1.01
C ASN A 29 11.44 -4.62 -0.19
N MET A 30 10.73 -4.36 -1.29
CA MET A 30 11.28 -3.72 -2.49
C MET A 30 11.63 -2.25 -2.23
N VAL A 31 10.80 -1.54 -1.47
CA VAL A 31 11.08 -0.16 -1.03
C VAL A 31 12.33 -0.13 -0.14
N ALA A 32 12.48 -1.08 0.79
CA ALA A 32 13.63 -1.13 1.69
C ALA A 32 14.93 -1.61 1.02
N SER A 33 14.84 -2.58 0.11
CA SER A 33 16.02 -3.20 -0.54
C SER A 33 16.41 -2.53 -1.85
N GLY A 34 15.57 -1.63 -2.36
CA GLY A 34 15.69 -1.04 -3.68
C GLY A 34 14.99 -1.86 -4.77
N TRP A 35 14.65 -1.17 -5.85
CA TRP A 35 14.02 -1.76 -7.03
C TRP A 35 15.07 -2.26 -8.02
N PRO A 36 14.82 -3.36 -8.76
CA PRO A 36 15.70 -3.78 -9.85
C PRO A 36 15.75 -2.70 -10.93
N LEU A 37 16.71 -2.74 -11.87
CA LEU A 37 16.76 -1.79 -12.98
C LEU A 37 15.72 -2.07 -14.08
N ASN A 38 15.14 -3.27 -14.09
CA ASN A 38 14.23 -3.71 -15.14
C ASN A 38 12.95 -4.30 -14.53
N ARG A 39 11.80 -3.80 -14.99
CA ARG A 39 10.47 -4.32 -14.66
C ARG A 39 10.36 -5.84 -14.80
N ARG A 40 11.00 -6.44 -15.81
CA ARG A 40 10.92 -7.90 -16.07
C ARG A 40 11.60 -8.74 -15.00
N ALA A 41 12.50 -8.15 -14.20
CA ALA A 41 13.14 -8.82 -13.08
C ALA A 41 12.21 -8.90 -11.84
N LEU A 42 11.08 -8.20 -11.84
CA LEU A 42 10.10 -8.28 -10.77
C LEU A 42 9.22 -9.53 -10.90
N PRO A 43 8.80 -10.13 -9.76
CA PRO A 43 7.69 -11.08 -9.75
C PRO A 43 6.46 -10.51 -10.45
N ALA A 44 5.71 -11.35 -11.17
CA ALA A 44 4.56 -10.92 -11.98
C ALA A 44 3.56 -10.05 -11.19
N GLN A 45 3.28 -10.42 -9.94
CA GLN A 45 2.40 -9.67 -9.04
C GLN A 45 2.88 -8.26 -8.67
N LEU A 46 4.18 -7.96 -8.79
CA LEU A 46 4.74 -6.64 -8.47
C LEU A 46 4.94 -5.77 -9.71
N GLN A 47 4.90 -6.36 -10.91
CA GLN A 47 5.07 -5.61 -12.16
C GLN A 47 4.07 -4.45 -12.35
N PRO A 48 2.79 -4.53 -11.94
CA PRO A 48 1.86 -3.41 -12.02
C PRO A 48 2.31 -2.19 -11.21
N TYR A 49 3.10 -2.40 -10.14
CA TYR A 49 3.58 -1.37 -9.24
C TYR A 49 4.89 -0.72 -9.68
N TRP A 50 5.56 -1.28 -10.69
CA TRP A 50 6.80 -0.73 -11.23
C TRP A 50 6.67 0.74 -11.65
N GLN A 51 5.54 1.12 -12.25
CA GLN A 51 5.30 2.51 -12.66
C GLN A 51 5.22 3.50 -11.48
N TYR A 52 5.02 3.00 -10.26
CA TYR A 52 4.89 3.80 -9.04
C TYR A 52 6.11 3.68 -8.12
N HIS A 53 7.17 2.98 -8.53
CA HIS A 53 8.27 2.62 -7.62
C HIS A 53 8.94 3.82 -6.94
N GLN A 54 9.02 4.97 -7.62
CA GLN A 54 9.59 6.20 -7.07
C GLN A 54 8.67 6.90 -6.08
N ASP A 55 7.36 6.66 -6.17
CA ASP A 55 6.36 7.22 -5.28
C ASP A 55 6.09 6.32 -4.07
N LEU A 56 6.52 5.07 -4.11
CA LEU A 56 6.27 4.10 -3.05
C LEU A 56 7.28 4.27 -1.91
N LEU A 57 6.76 4.46 -0.70
CA LEU A 57 7.56 4.61 0.51
C LEU A 57 6.93 3.86 1.68
N VAL A 58 7.73 3.62 2.72
CA VAL A 58 7.25 3.09 3.99
C VAL A 58 7.45 4.14 5.07
N ALA A 59 6.36 4.61 5.66
CA ALA A 59 6.37 5.55 6.78
C ALA A 59 5.66 4.91 7.97
N GLU A 60 6.30 4.90 9.15
CA GLU A 60 5.72 4.31 10.37
C GLU A 60 5.18 2.87 10.16
N GLY A 61 5.88 2.07 9.35
CA GLY A 61 5.49 0.69 9.02
C GLY A 61 4.34 0.57 8.01
N LEU A 62 3.76 1.67 7.54
CA LEU A 62 2.70 1.70 6.53
C LEU A 62 3.29 1.87 5.13
N LEU A 63 2.82 1.06 4.18
CA LEU A 63 3.11 1.24 2.77
C LEU A 63 2.25 2.37 2.21
N MET A 64 2.91 3.35 1.60
CA MET A 64 2.29 4.55 1.04
C MET A 64 2.72 4.77 -0.40
N LYS A 65 1.88 5.46 -1.18
CA LYS A 65 2.19 6.03 -2.50
C LYS A 65 2.05 7.55 -2.41
N GLY A 66 3.16 8.27 -2.35
CA GLY A 66 3.14 9.68 -1.98
C GLY A 66 2.48 9.88 -0.61
N ASP A 67 1.43 10.68 -0.56
CA ASP A 67 0.64 10.97 0.65
C ASP A 67 -0.52 9.99 0.90
N ARG A 68 -0.71 8.98 0.04
CA ARG A 68 -1.86 8.05 0.12
C ARG A 68 -1.46 6.69 0.68
N LEU A 69 -2.32 6.10 1.50
CA LEU A 69 -2.16 4.71 1.96
C LEU A 69 -2.37 3.72 0.81
N VAL A 70 -1.49 2.73 0.70
CA VAL A 70 -1.74 1.58 -0.17
C VAL A 70 -2.71 0.65 0.54
N ILE A 71 -3.92 0.52 0.00
CA ILE A 71 -4.96 -0.32 0.58
C ILE A 71 -4.72 -1.79 0.19
N PRO A 72 -4.58 -2.71 1.17
CA PRO A 72 -4.38 -4.12 0.92
C PRO A 72 -5.62 -4.75 0.28
N THR A 73 -5.42 -5.82 -0.49
CA THR A 73 -6.46 -6.39 -1.37
C THR A 73 -7.73 -6.78 -0.61
N ASN A 74 -7.57 -7.33 0.59
CA ASN A 74 -8.66 -7.75 1.45
C ASN A 74 -9.52 -6.60 2.00
N MET A 75 -9.02 -5.36 1.98
CA MET A 75 -9.75 -4.17 2.43
C MET A 75 -10.31 -3.33 1.27
N GLN A 76 -9.93 -3.64 0.02
CA GLN A 76 -10.38 -2.86 -1.14
C GLN A 76 -11.89 -2.91 -1.30
N GLN A 77 -12.50 -4.09 -1.13
CA GLN A 77 -13.95 -4.25 -1.27
C GLN A 77 -14.71 -3.43 -0.21
N GLU A 78 -14.33 -3.57 1.06
CA GLU A 78 -14.92 -2.80 2.17
C GLU A 78 -14.85 -1.29 1.91
N ILE A 79 -13.69 -0.79 1.46
CA ILE A 79 -13.51 0.64 1.20
C ILE A 79 -14.33 1.11 0.00
N LEU A 80 -14.48 0.29 -1.04
CA LEU A 80 -15.36 0.61 -2.18
C LEU A 80 -16.83 0.65 -1.75
N ASP A 81 -17.25 -0.27 -0.89
CA ASP A 81 -18.62 -0.33 -0.39
C ASP A 81 -18.96 0.94 0.42
N VAL A 82 -18.05 1.38 1.31
CA VAL A 82 -18.21 2.62 2.09
C VAL A 82 -18.31 3.88 1.21
N ILE A 83 -17.58 3.94 0.08
CA ILE A 83 -17.66 5.08 -0.85
C ILE A 83 -19.04 5.14 -1.53
N HIS A 84 -19.65 3.99 -1.83
CA HIS A 84 -20.97 3.94 -2.46
C HIS A 84 -22.11 4.29 -1.48
N GLU A 85 -21.95 3.99 -0.19
CA GLU A 85 -22.95 4.34 0.84
C GLU A 85 -23.07 5.86 1.06
N GLY A 86 -22.01 6.63 0.83
CA GLY A 86 -22.04 8.10 0.92
C GLY A 86 -22.83 8.81 -0.19
N HIS A 87 -23.30 8.06 -1.19
CA HIS A 87 -23.99 8.57 -2.38
C HIS A 87 -25.36 7.93 -2.64
N GLN A 88 -25.90 7.11 -1.74
CA GLN A 88 -27.27 6.60 -1.87
C GLN A 88 -28.33 7.61 -1.41
#